data_AF-A0A7U9MUY3-F1
#
_entry.id   AF-A0A7U9MUY3-F1
#
_cell.length_a   1.000
_cell.length_b   1.000
_cell.length_c   1.000
_cell.angle_alpha   90.00
_cell.angle_beta   90.00
_cell.angle_gamma   90.00
#
_symmetry.space_group_name_H-M   'P 1'
#
loop_
_entity.id
_entity.type
_entity.pdbx_description
1 polymer ?
#
loop_
_entity_poly.entity_id
_entity_poly.type
_entity_poly.pdbx_seq_one_letter_code
_entity_poly.pdbx_strand_id
1 'polypeptide(L)'
;MVNYEMEELVPIVGKLAEKYTAFESTSVSYEKAEQLMGAVLYCIHETWQVPAGEREKQGADLMAKGERLSAAQAYEMGARLVEEKTKAALSEYDFNVGLPYFEGYFPVYGGG
;
A
#
# COMPACT_ATOMS: atom_id res chain seq x y z
N MET A 1 7.37 18.75 1.34
CA MET A 1 6.28 17.76 1.53
C MET A 1 5.09 18.28 0.75
N VAL A 2 4.45 17.46 -0.09
CA VAL A 2 3.24 17.89 -0.81
C VAL A 2 2.07 17.75 0.15
N ASN A 3 1.40 18.86 0.43
CA ASN A 3 0.20 18.88 1.26
C ASN A 3 -1.01 18.64 0.35
N TYR A 4 -1.84 17.67 0.69
CA TYR A 4 -3.12 17.39 0.04
C TYR A 4 -4.26 17.78 0.98
N GLU A 5 -5.30 18.37 0.42
CA GLU A 5 -6.48 18.76 1.18
C GLU A 5 -7.37 17.53 1.45
N MET A 6 -8.19 17.61 2.50
CA MET A 6 -9.07 16.50 2.89
C MET A 6 -10.07 16.15 1.79
N GLU A 7 -10.50 17.13 1.00
CA GLU A 7 -11.39 16.96 -0.15
C GLU A 7 -10.77 16.08 -1.24
N GLU A 8 -9.44 16.03 -1.34
CA GLU A 8 -8.74 15.13 -2.27
C GLU A 8 -8.54 13.73 -1.68
N LEU A 9 -8.40 13.62 -0.35
CA LEU A 9 -8.07 12.37 0.35
C LEU A 9 -9.31 11.53 0.68
N VAL A 10 -10.38 12.17 1.16
CA VAL A 10 -11.63 11.50 1.56
C VAL A 10 -12.23 10.64 0.45
N PRO A 11 -12.27 11.06 -0.83
CA PRO A 11 -12.76 10.20 -1.92
C PRO A 11 -11.93 8.93 -2.12
N ILE A 12 -10.62 8.98 -1.86
CA ILE A 12 -9.74 7.81 -1.96
C ILE A 12 -10.07 6.82 -0.84
N VAL A 13 -10.13 7.33 0.40
CA VAL A 13 -10.48 6.52 1.58
C VAL A 13 -11.87 5.89 1.44
N GLY A 14 -12.85 6.65 0.94
CA GLY A 14 -14.21 6.16 0.67
C GLY A 14 -14.21 4.97 -0.30
N LYS A 15 -13.47 5.06 -1.40
CA LYS A 15 -13.32 3.94 -2.35
C LYS A 15 -12.67 2.71 -1.71
N LEU A 16 -11.67 2.89 -0.85
CA LEU A 16 -11.01 1.77 -0.16
C LEU A 16 -11.93 1.13 0.88
N ALA A 17 -12.67 1.95 1.62
CA ALA A 17 -13.69 1.49 2.54
C ALA A 17 -14.72 0.61 1.80
N GLU A 18 -15.32 1.12 0.73
CA GLU A 18 -16.26 0.36 -0.11
C GLU A 18 -15.65 -0.96 -0.62
N LYS A 19 -14.41 -0.91 -1.11
CA LYS A 19 -13.70 -2.07 -1.64
C LYS A 19 -13.46 -3.16 -0.60
N TYR A 20 -13.12 -2.78 0.64
CA TYR A 20 -12.66 -3.73 1.67
C TYR A 20 -13.72 -4.05 2.74
N THR A 21 -14.86 -3.36 2.76
CA THR A 21 -15.97 -3.66 3.68
C THR A 21 -17.20 -4.26 3.01
N ALA A 22 -17.09 -4.67 1.74
CA ALA A 22 -18.04 -5.52 1.02
C ALA A 22 -19.52 -5.11 1.11
N PHE A 23 -19.81 -3.81 1.23
CA PHE A 23 -21.17 -3.27 1.44
C PHE A 23 -21.91 -3.83 2.66
N GLU A 24 -21.23 -4.52 3.59
CA GLU A 24 -21.85 -4.95 4.84
C GLU A 24 -22.31 -3.70 5.59
N SER A 25 -23.62 -3.61 5.83
CA SER A 25 -24.36 -2.37 6.16
C SER A 25 -24.03 -1.75 7.53
N THR A 26 -22.92 -2.14 8.13
CA THR A 26 -22.35 -1.52 9.32
C THR A 26 -21.36 -0.46 8.88
N SER A 27 -21.65 0.79 9.26
CA SER A 27 -20.73 1.92 9.20
C SER A 27 -19.28 1.48 9.45
N VAL A 28 -18.36 1.89 8.57
CA VAL A 28 -16.93 1.73 8.83
C VAL A 28 -16.62 2.38 10.17
N SER A 29 -16.01 1.62 11.10
CA SER A 29 -15.62 2.19 12.38
C SER A 29 -14.62 3.31 12.15
N TYR A 30 -14.63 4.30 13.05
CA TYR A 30 -13.66 5.40 12.99
C TYR A 30 -12.21 4.89 12.89
N GLU A 31 -11.88 3.87 13.66
CA GLU A 31 -10.58 3.21 13.63
C GLU A 31 -10.21 2.67 12.24
N LYS A 32 -11.14 2.00 11.54
CA LYS A 32 -10.89 1.51 10.18
C LYS A 32 -10.72 2.67 9.19
N ALA A 33 -11.49 3.73 9.33
CA ALA A 33 -11.34 4.93 8.48
C ALA A 33 -9.97 5.61 8.71
N GLU A 34 -9.52 5.67 9.96
CA GLU A 34 -8.20 6.18 10.34
C GLU A 34 -7.06 5.31 9.77
N GLN A 35 -7.18 3.98 9.86
CA GLN A 35 -6.21 3.04 9.28
C GLN A 35 -6.12 3.20 7.75
N LEU A 36 -7.26 3.31 7.08
CA LEU A 36 -7.30 3.54 5.63
C LEU A 36 -6.67 4.89 5.24
N MET A 37 -6.95 5.94 6.01
CA MET A 37 -6.31 7.25 5.82
C MET A 37 -4.79 7.14 5.99
N GLY A 38 -4.31 6.46 7.04
CA GLY A 38 -2.90 6.21 7.26
C GLY A 38 -2.24 5.47 6.08
N ALA A 39 -2.91 4.45 5.55
CA ALA A 39 -2.43 3.71 4.37
C ALA A 39 -2.36 4.60 3.10
N VAL A 40 -3.35 5.46 2.88
CA VAL A 40 -3.35 6.42 1.76
C VAL A 40 -2.17 7.39 1.87
N LEU A 41 -1.98 7.98 3.05
CA LEU A 41 -0.88 8.92 3.31
C LEU A 41 0.48 8.25 3.16
N TYR A 42 0.62 7.00 3.61
CA TYR A 42 1.85 6.22 3.45
C TYR A 42 2.17 6.00 1.96
N CYS A 43 1.20 5.57 1.16
CA CYS A 43 1.40 5.39 -0.28
C CYS A 43 1.80 6.72 -0.95
N ILE A 44 1.10 7.81 -0.65
CA ILE A 44 1.44 9.13 -1.18
C ILE A 44 2.87 9.53 -0.80
N HIS A 45 3.29 9.25 0.44
CA HIS A 45 4.64 9.54 0.90
C HIS A 45 5.69 8.76 0.10
N GLU A 46 5.47 7.47 -0.13
CA GLU A 46 6.37 6.62 -0.90
C GLU A 46 6.61 7.13 -2.32
N THR A 47 5.59 7.72 -2.96
CA THR A 47 5.72 8.38 -4.28
C THR A 47 6.81 9.45 -4.32
N TRP A 48 7.00 10.18 -3.23
CA TRP A 48 7.98 11.28 -3.16
C TRP A 48 9.36 10.83 -2.67
N GLN A 49 9.47 9.63 -2.11
CA GLN A 49 10.71 9.07 -1.57
C GLN A 49 11.57 8.36 -2.61
N VAL A 50 11.03 8.07 -3.79
CA VAL A 50 11.78 7.42 -4.88
C VAL A 50 12.91 8.35 -5.36
N PRO A 51 14.18 7.89 -5.50
CA PRO A 51 15.27 8.67 -6.06
C PRO A 51 14.96 9.12 -7.49
N ALA A 52 15.42 10.32 -7.88
CA ALA A 52 15.10 10.92 -9.18
C ALA A 52 15.41 10.02 -10.41
N GLY A 53 16.43 9.16 -10.32
CA GLY A 53 16.80 8.22 -11.39
C GLY A 53 15.84 7.03 -11.58
N GLU A 54 14.99 6.73 -10.61
CA GLU A 54 13.97 5.67 -10.70
C GLU A 54 12.57 6.23 -11.01
N ARG A 55 12.41 7.56 -10.94
CA ARG A 55 11.16 8.27 -11.26
C ARG A 55 10.82 8.25 -12.76
N GLU A 56 11.81 8.03 -13.63
CA GLU A 56 11.63 8.08 -15.09
C GLU A 56 10.62 7.04 -15.62
N LYS A 57 10.37 5.96 -14.88
CA LYS A 57 9.42 4.92 -15.30
C LYS A 57 7.97 5.19 -14.92
N GLN A 58 7.68 6.14 -14.01
CA GLN A 58 6.34 6.28 -13.43
C GLN A 58 5.97 7.77 -13.26
N GLY A 59 5.12 8.30 -14.14
CA GLY A 59 4.61 9.68 -14.04
C GLY A 59 5.64 10.77 -14.30
N ALA A 60 6.82 10.40 -14.83
CA ALA A 60 7.95 11.28 -15.12
C ALA A 60 7.55 12.53 -15.90
N ASP A 61 6.60 12.41 -16.83
CA ASP A 61 6.15 13.52 -17.66
C ASP A 61 5.40 14.60 -16.87
N LEU A 62 4.57 14.23 -15.88
CA LEU A 62 3.84 15.18 -15.02
C LEU A 62 4.78 15.84 -14.00
N MET A 63 5.68 15.05 -13.39
CA MET A 63 6.66 15.57 -12.45
C MET A 63 7.74 16.42 -13.13
N ALA A 64 8.15 16.09 -14.36
CA ALA A 64 9.10 16.86 -15.16
C ALA A 64 8.51 18.18 -15.67
N LYS A 65 7.19 18.22 -15.92
CA LYS A 65 6.45 19.45 -16.26
C LYS A 65 6.25 20.37 -15.06
N GLY A 66 6.66 19.96 -13.85
CA GLY A 66 6.48 20.74 -12.63
C GLY A 66 5.03 20.84 -12.16
N GLU A 67 4.15 19.99 -12.70
CA GLU A 67 2.74 19.94 -12.31
C GLU A 67 2.60 19.12 -11.03
N ARG A 68 1.82 19.64 -10.07
CA ARG A 68 1.48 18.92 -8.83
C ARG A 68 0.57 17.74 -9.19
N LEU A 69 1.00 16.52 -8.89
CA LEU A 69 0.13 15.34 -8.94
C LEU A 69 -1.08 15.55 -8.04
N SER A 70 -2.28 15.18 -8.48
CA SER A 70 -3.45 15.07 -7.60
C SER A 70 -3.22 14.00 -6.51
N ALA A 71 -3.95 14.07 -5.39
CA ALA A 71 -3.81 13.08 -4.32
C ALA A 71 -4.06 11.65 -4.81
N ALA A 72 -5.02 11.49 -5.74
CA ALA A 72 -5.36 10.19 -6.33
C ALA A 72 -4.20 9.63 -7.17
N GLN A 73 -3.59 10.45 -8.02
CA GLN A 73 -2.43 10.04 -8.82
C GLN A 73 -1.24 9.68 -7.92
N ALA A 74 -0.96 10.52 -6.91
CA ALA A 74 0.11 10.25 -5.96
C ALA A 74 -0.14 8.98 -5.16
N TYR A 75 -1.39 8.70 -4.76
CA TYR A 75 -1.78 7.46 -4.10
C TYR A 75 -1.59 6.24 -5.00
N GLU A 76 -2.09 6.29 -6.24
CA GLU A 76 -2.00 5.16 -7.17
C GLU A 76 -0.55 4.79 -7.51
N MET A 77 0.30 5.79 -7.73
CA MET A 77 1.73 5.58 -7.94
C MET A 77 2.37 4.96 -6.69
N GLY A 78 2.07 5.51 -5.52
CA GLY A 78 2.58 5.05 -4.25
C GLY A 78 2.19 3.61 -3.93
N ALA A 79 0.94 3.25 -4.17
CA ALA A 79 0.42 1.91 -3.94
C ALA A 79 1.15 0.87 -4.81
N ARG A 80 1.46 1.20 -6.08
CA ARG A 80 2.26 0.32 -6.95
C ARG A 80 3.68 0.14 -6.44
N LEU A 81 4.32 1.21 -5.98
CA LEU A 81 5.68 1.15 -5.40
C LEU A 81 5.71 0.27 -4.16
N VAL A 82 4.73 0.42 -3.27
CA VAL A 82 4.61 -0.42 -2.06
C VAL A 82 4.39 -1.89 -2.44
N GLU A 83 3.57 -2.17 -3.46
CA GLU A 83 3.34 -3.52 -3.96
C GLU A 83 4.62 -4.14 -4.57
N GLU A 84 5.35 -3.38 -5.39
CA GLU A 84 6.62 -3.82 -5.98
C GLU A 84 7.67 -4.11 -4.91
N LYS A 85 7.83 -3.22 -3.93
CA LYS A 85 8.74 -3.42 -2.78
C LYS A 85 8.36 -4.66 -1.97
N THR A 86 7.07 -4.87 -1.74
CA THR A 86 6.56 -6.04 -1.00
C THR A 86 6.85 -7.34 -1.76
N LYS A 87 6.65 -7.35 -3.08
CA LYS A 87 6.98 -8.50 -3.94
C LYS A 87 8.49 -8.78 -3.96
N ALA A 88 9.31 -7.74 -4.05
CA ALA A 88 10.77 -7.89 -3.98
C ALA A 88 11.21 -8.50 -2.64
N ALA A 89 10.72 -7.96 -1.52
CA ALA A 89 11.00 -8.48 -0.19
C ALA A 89 10.50 -9.93 -0.01
N LEU A 90 9.33 -10.28 -0.55
CA LEU A 90 8.83 -11.65 -0.54
C LEU A 90 9.73 -12.58 -1.39
N SER A 91 10.19 -12.14 -2.56
CA SER A 91 11.09 -12.94 -3.38
C SER A 91 12.45 -13.17 -2.72
N GLU A 92 12.95 -12.20 -1.94
CA GLU A 92 14.13 -12.36 -1.10
C GLU A 92 13.88 -13.32 0.08
N TYR A 93 12.68 -13.27 0.68
CA TYR A 93 12.28 -14.23 1.70
C TYR A 93 12.19 -15.65 1.14
N ASP A 94 11.49 -15.86 0.02
CA ASP A 94 11.37 -17.17 -0.63
C ASP A 94 12.74 -17.70 -1.10
N PHE A 95 13.66 -16.80 -1.50
CA PHE A 95 15.04 -17.15 -1.83
C PHE A 95 15.87 -17.53 -0.60
N ASN A 96 15.73 -16.82 0.51
CA ASN A 96 16.47 -17.08 1.77
C ASN A 96 15.86 -18.19 2.64
N VAL A 97 14.59 -18.54 2.44
CA VAL A 97 13.82 -19.55 3.18
C VAL A 97 13.76 -20.88 2.44
N GLY A 98 14.73 -21.11 1.53
CA GLY A 98 15.26 -22.45 1.26
C GLY A 98 15.90 -23.14 2.50
N LEU A 99 15.48 -22.77 3.72
CA LEU A 99 15.74 -23.49 4.95
C LEU A 99 14.60 -24.51 5.13
N PRO A 100 14.91 -25.80 5.34
CA PRO A 100 13.89 -26.82 5.48
C PRO A 100 12.95 -26.43 6.62
N TYR A 101 11.67 -26.32 6.28
CA TYR A 101 10.59 -26.21 7.25
C TYR A 101 10.84 -27.20 8.37
N PHE A 102 10.92 -26.67 9.58
CA PHE A 102 11.12 -27.39 10.82
C PHE A 102 10.03 -28.47 10.95
N GLU A 103 10.30 -29.70 10.49
CA GLU A 103 9.57 -30.91 10.87
C GLU A 103 9.75 -31.10 12.38
N GLY A 104 8.91 -30.45 13.19
CA GLY A 104 9.08 -30.57 14.64
C GLY A 104 8.00 -29.97 15.52
N TYR A 105 7.04 -29.22 14.98
CA TYR A 105 6.00 -28.59 15.79
C TYR A 105 4.59 -28.79 15.20
N PHE A 106 4.21 -30.05 15.01
CA PHE A 106 2.80 -30.44 15.12
C PHE A 106 2.66 -31.34 16.35
N PRO A 107 1.97 -30.89 17.43
CA PRO A 107 1.58 -31.82 18.46
C PRO A 107 0.58 -32.79 17.85
N VAL A 108 0.91 -34.07 17.87
CA VAL A 108 0.03 -35.17 17.45
C VAL A 108 -1.20 -35.23 18.37
N TYR A 109 -2.28 -34.55 17.99
CA TYR A 109 -3.61 -34.93 18.44
C TYR A 109 -4.11 -36.05 17.52
N GLY A 110 -3.69 -37.27 17.82
CA GLY A 110 -4.22 -38.49 17.23
C GLY A 110 -4.65 -39.42 18.35
N GLY A 111 -5.94 -39.41 18.64
CA GLY A 111 -6.56 -40.45 19.47
C GLY A 111 -6.56 -41.79 18.74
N GLY A 112 -6.31 -42.84 19.51
CA GLY A 112 -6.40 -44.25 19.16
C GLY A 112 -6.18 -45.08 20.42
#